data_AF-A0A7J4TLH7-F1
#
_entry.id   AF-A0A7J4TLH7-F1
#
_cell.length_a   1.000
_cell.length_b   1.000
_cell.length_c   1.000
_cell.angle_alpha   90.00
_cell.angle_beta   90.00
_cell.angle_gamma   90.00
#
_symmetry.space_group_name_H-M   'P 1'
#
loop_
_entity.id
_entity.type
_entity.pdbx_description
1 polymer ?
#
loop_
_entity_poly.entity_id
_entity_poly.type
_entity_poly.pdbx_seq_one_letter_code
_entity_poly.pdbx_strand_id
1 'polypeptide(L)'
;EIGEVLMVDDEEVEITSLENTRGGRVSKSMVSELVTIWATSLTGPTRVGISIDYGGRILSQKVDVERDLQFNVGDTVKLGRAVFTIKSMKTTTSRIRKGGAPADQIKRIYGRPADRRDRFQYDLTSKLVETVEPEDES
;
A
#
# COMPACT_ATOMS: atom_id res chain seq x y z
N GLU A 1 -14.76 -7.89 15.01
CA GLU A 1 -13.95 -8.89 14.29
C GLU A 1 -13.41 -8.33 12.97
N ILE A 2 -12.51 -9.03 12.26
CA ILE A 2 -12.03 -8.59 10.94
C ILE A 2 -13.22 -8.47 9.97
N GLY A 3 -13.26 -7.38 9.20
CA GLY A 3 -14.36 -7.05 8.28
C GLY A 3 -15.48 -6.21 8.90
N GLU A 4 -15.48 -5.99 10.21
CA GLU A 4 -16.37 -4.98 10.81
C GLU A 4 -15.95 -3.57 10.38
N VAL A 5 -16.96 -2.71 10.22
CA VAL A 5 -16.78 -1.29 9.93
C VAL A 5 -16.96 -0.50 11.22
N LEU A 6 -16.01 0.38 11.50
CA LEU A 6 -16.02 1.31 12.63
C LEU A 6 -16.18 2.73 12.10
N MET A 7 -16.82 3.59 12.91
CA MET A 7 -16.81 5.03 12.71
C MET A 7 -15.67 5.64 13.52
N VAL A 8 -14.72 6.31 12.86
CA VAL A 8 -13.62 7.04 13.49
C VAL A 8 -13.54 8.40 12.84
N ASP A 9 -13.64 9.48 13.62
CA ASP A 9 -13.60 10.87 13.13
C ASP A 9 -14.52 11.14 11.92
N ASP A 10 -15.77 10.65 12.00
CA ASP A 10 -16.78 10.71 10.94
C ASP A 10 -16.45 9.95 9.64
N GLU A 11 -15.45 9.06 9.67
CA GLU A 11 -15.05 8.19 8.56
C GLU A 11 -15.34 6.71 8.85
N GLU A 12 -15.87 6.00 7.84
CA GLU A 12 -16.01 4.55 7.87
C GLU A 12 -14.67 3.86 7.57
N VAL A 13 -14.20 3.06 8.52
CA VAL A 13 -12.98 2.26 8.40
C VAL A 13 -13.26 0.78 8.63
N GLU A 14 -12.75 -0.10 7.77
CA GLU A 14 -12.89 -1.55 7.89
C GLU A 14 -11.70 -2.15 8.64
N ILE A 15 -11.98 -2.99 9.64
CA ILE A 15 -10.95 -3.73 10.38
C ILE A 15 -10.28 -4.76 9.46
N THR A 16 -8.98 -4.62 9.27
CA THR A 16 -8.16 -5.51 8.41
C THR A 16 -7.26 -6.47 9.19
N SER A 17 -6.91 -6.14 10.44
CA SER A 17 -6.15 -7.03 11.32
C SER A 17 -6.39 -6.66 12.77
N LEU A 18 -6.46 -7.67 13.63
CA LEU A 18 -6.57 -7.53 15.08
C LEU A 18 -5.37 -8.19 15.74
N GLU A 19 -4.87 -7.58 16.80
CA GLU A 19 -3.84 -8.14 17.67
C GLU A 19 -4.33 -8.10 19.12
N ASN A 20 -4.18 -9.23 19.81
CA ASN A 20 -4.57 -9.35 21.21
C ASN A 20 -3.35 -9.41 22.14
N THR A 21 -3.61 -9.39 23.44
CA THR A 21 -2.58 -9.45 24.50
C THR A 21 -1.71 -10.71 24.48
N ARG A 22 -2.07 -11.74 23.69
CA ARG A 22 -1.26 -12.94 23.47
C ARG A 22 -0.23 -12.77 22.35
N GLY A 23 -0.16 -11.59 21.75
CA GLY A 23 0.82 -11.20 20.71
C GLY A 23 0.57 -11.81 19.33
N GLY A 24 -0.61 -12.40 19.10
CA GLY A 24 -0.96 -13.04 17.84
C GLY A 24 -1.95 -12.22 17.02
N ARG A 25 -1.82 -12.28 15.68
CA ARG A 25 -2.90 -11.84 14.79
C ARG A 25 -4.07 -12.81 14.86
N VAL A 26 -5.26 -12.27 15.10
CA VAL A 26 -6.49 -13.06 15.28
C VAL A 26 -7.59 -12.52 14.38
N SER A 27 -8.53 -13.38 14.00
CA SER A 27 -9.71 -12.96 13.22
C SER A 27 -10.77 -12.26 14.07
N LYS A 28 -10.80 -12.55 15.37
CA LYS A 28 -11.68 -11.94 16.37
C LYS A 28 -11.06 -12.02 17.75
N SER A 29 -11.45 -11.11 18.64
CA SER A 29 -11.06 -11.12 20.05
C SER A 29 -12.08 -10.32 20.87
N MET A 30 -12.12 -10.53 22.19
CA MET A 30 -12.86 -9.66 23.08
C MET A 30 -12.18 -8.30 23.15
N VAL A 31 -12.96 -7.22 23.25
CA VAL A 31 -12.43 -5.84 23.33
C VAL A 31 -11.42 -5.69 24.48
N SER A 32 -11.67 -6.33 25.62
CA SER A 32 -10.78 -6.31 26.79
C SER A 32 -9.42 -7.00 26.57
N GLU A 33 -9.27 -7.80 25.52
CA GLU A 33 -8.02 -8.48 25.16
C GLU A 33 -7.33 -7.84 23.94
N LEU A 34 -7.96 -6.87 23.26
CA LEU A 34 -7.38 -6.21 22.09
C LEU A 34 -6.32 -5.19 22.49
N VAL A 35 -5.19 -5.24 21.80
CA VAL A 35 -4.07 -4.28 21.96
C VAL A 35 -4.01 -3.34 20.76
N THR A 36 -4.19 -3.87 19.55
CA THR A 36 -4.09 -3.09 18.31
C THR A 36 -5.18 -3.48 17.32
N ILE A 37 -5.85 -2.47 16.75
CA ILE A 37 -6.74 -2.60 15.60
C ILE A 37 -6.08 -1.92 14.42
N TRP A 38 -5.87 -2.68 13.35
CA TRP A 38 -5.50 -2.10 12.05
C TRP A 38 -6.75 -2.00 11.20
N ALA A 39 -7.11 -0.80 10.81
CA ALA A 39 -8.23 -0.54 9.93
C ALA A 39 -7.77 0.20 8.66
N THR A 40 -8.54 0.06 7.59
CA THR A 40 -8.36 0.84 6.37
C THR A 40 -9.60 1.65 6.11
N SER A 41 -9.42 2.90 5.67
CA SER A 41 -10.53 3.70 5.16
C SER A 41 -11.26 2.99 4.02
N LEU A 42 -12.59 3.14 3.97
CA LEU A 42 -13.43 2.68 2.86
C LEU A 42 -13.61 3.71 1.74
N THR A 43 -13.47 5.00 2.04
CA THR A 43 -13.78 6.11 1.12
C THR A 43 -12.55 6.90 0.70
N GLY A 44 -11.57 7.03 1.59
CA GLY A 44 -10.31 7.71 1.35
C GLY A 44 -9.35 6.96 0.41
N PRO A 45 -8.18 7.56 0.13
CA PRO A 45 -7.15 6.95 -0.70
C PRO A 45 -6.74 5.56 -0.21
N THR A 46 -6.39 4.69 -1.14
CA THR A 46 -5.80 3.38 -0.81
C THR A 46 -4.28 3.46 -0.81
N ARG A 47 -3.68 2.71 0.11
CA ARG A 47 -2.23 2.68 0.31
C ARG A 47 -1.61 1.52 -0.47
N VAL A 48 -0.75 1.85 -1.42
CA VAL A 48 -0.05 0.86 -2.25
C VAL A 48 1.45 0.86 -1.94
N GLY A 49 2.01 -0.31 -1.64
CA GLY A 49 3.46 -0.46 -1.53
C GLY A 49 4.13 -0.46 -2.90
N ILE A 50 5.30 0.17 -3.04
CA ILE A 50 6.11 0.14 -4.26
C ILE A 50 7.49 -0.42 -3.90
N SER A 51 7.95 -1.39 -4.68
CA SER A 51 9.31 -1.97 -4.59
C SER A 51 10.01 -1.87 -5.93
N ILE A 52 11.13 -1.13 -5.96
CA ILE A 52 11.98 -0.99 -7.15
C ILE A 52 13.28 -1.74 -6.91
N ASP A 53 13.52 -2.77 -7.70
CA ASP A 53 14.72 -3.61 -7.63
C ASP A 53 15.83 -3.08 -8.56
N TYR A 54 16.91 -2.56 -7.96
CA TYR A 54 18.12 -2.09 -8.63
C TYR A 54 19.20 -3.20 -8.70
N GLY A 55 18.79 -4.43 -9.03
CA GLY A 55 19.72 -5.56 -9.13
C GLY A 55 20.15 -6.11 -7.78
N GLY A 56 19.22 -6.21 -6.82
CA GLY A 56 19.45 -6.71 -5.46
C GLY A 56 19.30 -5.63 -4.38
N ARG A 57 19.47 -4.35 -4.73
CA ARG A 57 19.15 -3.23 -3.84
C ARG A 57 17.72 -2.76 -4.06
N ILE A 58 16.87 -2.88 -3.05
CA ILE A 58 15.44 -2.56 -3.16
C ILE A 58 15.15 -1.18 -2.54
N LEU A 59 14.59 -0.27 -3.34
CA LEU A 59 13.89 0.91 -2.82
C LEU A 59 12.44 0.51 -2.51
N SER A 60 12.04 0.61 -1.24
CA SER A 60 10.66 0.35 -0.82
C SER A 60 10.01 1.64 -0.33
N GLN A 61 8.88 1.99 -0.92
CA GLN A 61 8.09 3.17 -0.57
C GLN A 61 6.60 2.81 -0.47
N LYS A 62 5.80 3.72 0.06
CA LYS A 62 4.33 3.63 0.05
C LYS A 62 3.76 4.90 -0.58
N VAL A 63 2.66 4.74 -1.29
CA VAL A 63 1.90 5.86 -1.86
C VAL A 63 0.43 5.74 -1.51
N ASP A 64 -0.23 6.88 -1.32
CA ASP A 64 -1.67 6.97 -1.16
C ASP A 64 -2.29 7.50 -2.45
N VAL A 65 -3.11 6.67 -3.10
CA VAL A 65 -3.65 6.94 -4.43
C VAL A 65 -5.16 6.73 -4.46
N GLU A 66 -5.81 7.29 -5.48
CA GLU A 66 -7.22 7.03 -5.76
C GLU A 66 -7.45 5.52 -5.93
N ARG A 67 -8.56 5.02 -5.36
CA ARG A 67 -8.84 3.58 -5.23
C ARG A 67 -8.99 2.89 -6.58
N ASP A 68 -9.61 3.57 -7.53
CA ASP A 68 -9.89 3.12 -8.89
C ASP A 68 -8.75 3.40 -9.88
N LEU A 69 -7.65 4.03 -9.43
CA LEU A 69 -6.48 4.27 -10.27
C LEU A 69 -5.93 2.94 -10.80
N GLN A 70 -5.98 2.79 -12.12
CA GLN A 70 -5.58 1.57 -12.80
C GLN A 70 -4.06 1.53 -13.02
N PHE A 71 -3.42 0.47 -12.53
CA PHE A 71 -2.02 0.16 -12.82
C PHE A 71 -1.92 -1.03 -13.77
N ASN A 72 -1.02 -0.96 -14.74
CA ASN A 72 -0.74 -2.07 -15.65
C ASN A 72 0.72 -2.52 -15.58
N VAL A 73 0.94 -3.82 -15.77
CA VAL A 73 2.29 -4.34 -15.99
C VAL A 73 2.82 -3.76 -17.30
N GLY A 74 4.00 -3.15 -17.24
CA GLY A 74 4.61 -2.41 -18.35
C GLY A 74 4.51 -0.89 -18.22
N ASP A 75 3.65 -0.38 -17.34
CA ASP A 75 3.62 1.05 -17.06
C ASP A 75 4.95 1.52 -16.48
N THR A 76 5.34 2.72 -16.86
CA THR A 76 6.50 3.46 -16.37
C THR A 76 6.03 4.58 -15.46
N VAL A 77 6.54 4.59 -14.25
CA VAL A 77 6.02 5.37 -13.13
C VAL A 77 7.15 6.20 -12.56
N LYS A 78 6.88 7.47 -12.30
CA LYS A 78 7.79 8.33 -11.55
C LYS A 78 7.41 8.35 -10.07
N LEU A 79 8.43 8.26 -9.22
CA LEU A 79 8.31 8.29 -7.76
C LEU A 79 9.52 9.04 -7.17
N GLY A 80 9.33 10.31 -6.84
CA GLY A 80 10.42 11.21 -6.46
C GLY A 80 11.46 11.31 -7.57
N ARG A 81 12.69 10.90 -7.27
CA ARG A 81 13.81 10.86 -8.23
C ARG A 81 13.89 9.54 -9.02
N ALA A 82 13.07 8.54 -8.67
CA ALA A 82 13.07 7.25 -9.33
C ALA A 82 12.05 7.23 -10.48
N VAL A 83 12.43 6.57 -11.58
CA VAL A 83 11.50 6.21 -12.67
C VAL A 83 11.68 4.72 -12.94
N PHE A 84 10.59 3.97 -12.91
CA PHE A 84 10.62 2.51 -12.95
C PHE A 84 9.49 1.95 -13.80
N THR A 85 9.72 0.78 -14.40
CA THR A 85 8.71 0.03 -15.12
C THR A 85 8.13 -1.08 -14.24
N ILE A 86 6.81 -1.17 -14.15
CA ILE A 86 6.09 -2.21 -13.42
C ILE A 86 6.35 -3.56 -14.09
N LYS A 87 6.84 -4.54 -13.30
CA LYS A 87 7.07 -5.92 -13.74
C LYS A 87 6.01 -6.88 -13.23
N SER A 88 5.43 -6.61 -12.06
CA SER A 88 4.36 -7.42 -11.48
C SER A 88 3.71 -6.70 -10.32
N MET A 89 2.52 -7.15 -9.93
CA MET A 89 1.78 -6.60 -8.79
C MET A 89 1.29 -7.76 -7.92
N LYS A 90 1.44 -7.63 -6.61
CA LYS A 90 0.77 -8.49 -5.62
C LYS A 90 -0.57 -7.85 -5.29
N THR A 91 -1.64 -8.55 -5.59
CA THR A 91 -3.00 -8.13 -5.27
C THR A 91 -3.46 -8.76 -3.95
N THR A 92 -4.70 -8.46 -3.54
CA THR A 92 -5.36 -9.10 -2.40
C THR A 92 -5.44 -10.62 -2.55
N THR A 93 -5.69 -11.10 -3.77
CA THR A 93 -5.95 -12.51 -4.10
C THR A 93 -4.77 -13.25 -4.73
N SER A 94 -3.92 -12.58 -5.50
CA SER A 94 -2.91 -13.26 -6.31
C SER A 94 -1.73 -12.36 -6.71
N ARG A 95 -0.89 -12.83 -7.65
CA ARG A 95 0.18 -12.03 -8.25
C ARG A 95 -0.04 -11.90 -9.75
N ILE A 96 -0.18 -10.67 -10.22
CA ILE A 96 -0.36 -10.32 -11.62
C ILE A 96 1.02 -10.09 -12.27
N ARG A 97 1.25 -10.71 -13.43
CA ARG A 97 2.46 -10.54 -14.27
C ARG A 97 2.17 -10.04 -15.69
N LYS A 98 0.89 -9.89 -16.05
CA LYS A 98 0.37 -9.34 -17.31
C LYS A 98 -1.00 -8.70 -17.05
N GLY A 99 -1.36 -7.65 -17.77
CA GLY A 99 -2.60 -6.90 -17.53
C GLY A 99 -2.47 -5.91 -16.36
N GLY A 100 -3.59 -5.55 -15.75
CA GLY A 100 -3.63 -4.55 -14.69
C GLY A 100 -4.66 -4.83 -13.60
N ALA A 101 -4.65 -3.99 -12.57
CA ALA A 101 -5.64 -3.97 -11.50
C ALA A 101 -5.84 -2.54 -10.97
N PRO A 102 -7.01 -2.23 -10.39
CA PRO A 102 -7.22 -1.00 -9.65
C PRO A 102 -6.38 -1.00 -8.36
N ALA A 103 -6.06 0.19 -7.87
CA ALA A 103 -5.15 0.40 -6.75
C ALA A 103 -5.63 -0.28 -5.46
N ASP A 104 -6.94 -0.28 -5.19
CA ASP A 104 -7.55 -0.88 -4.00
C ASP A 104 -7.36 -2.40 -3.90
N GLN A 105 -7.19 -3.06 -5.03
CA GLN A 105 -6.88 -4.48 -5.10
C GLN A 105 -5.38 -4.76 -5.01
N ILE A 106 -4.51 -3.75 -5.10
CA ILE A 106 -3.06 -3.92 -5.14
C ILE A 106 -2.45 -3.68 -3.75
N LYS A 107 -1.84 -4.74 -3.19
CA LYS A 107 -1.03 -4.64 -1.97
C LYS A 107 0.35 -4.05 -2.25
N ARG A 108 0.96 -4.46 -3.37
CA ARG A 108 2.31 -4.01 -3.74
C ARG A 108 2.61 -4.10 -5.23
N ILE A 109 3.21 -3.05 -5.77
CA ILE A 109 3.77 -2.97 -7.11
C ILE A 109 5.27 -3.31 -7.04
N TYR A 110 5.73 -4.17 -7.95
CA TYR A 110 7.14 -4.51 -8.11
C TYR A 110 7.62 -4.09 -9.49
N GLY A 111 8.72 -3.34 -9.52
CA GLY A 111 9.30 -2.86 -10.76
C GLY A 111 10.82 -2.86 -10.75
N ARG A 112 11.37 -2.40 -11.87
CA ARG A 112 12.80 -2.18 -12.08
C ARG A 112 13.01 -0.81 -12.70
N PRO A 113 14.19 -0.20 -12.54
CA PRO A 113 14.50 1.08 -13.18
C PRO A 113 14.12 1.08 -14.65
N ALA A 114 13.48 2.16 -15.10
CA ALA A 114 13.14 2.33 -16.51
C ALA A 114 14.39 2.68 -17.31
N ASP A 115 14.46 2.19 -18.55
CA ASP A 115 15.57 2.51 -19.46
C ASP A 115 15.57 3.99 -19.86
N ARG A 116 14.38 4.59 -19.98
CA ARG A 116 14.17 6.02 -20.26
C ARG A 116 13.48 6.68 -19.07
N ARG A 117 14.12 7.71 -18.51
CA ARG A 117 13.65 8.40 -17.29
C ARG A 117 12.80 9.64 -17.58
N ASP A 118 12.74 10.09 -18.82
CA ASP A 118 11.98 11.24 -19.30
C ASP A 118 10.54 10.89 -19.72
N ARG A 119 10.20 9.59 -19.77
CA ARG A 119 8.88 9.12 -20.20
C ARG A 119 8.25 8.25 -19.12
N PHE A 120 7.16 8.74 -18.53
CA PHE A 120 6.35 8.03 -17.56
C PHE A 120 4.87 8.30 -17.82
N GLN A 121 4.00 7.34 -17.54
CA GLN A 121 2.55 7.48 -17.70
C GLN A 121 1.93 8.29 -16.55
N TYR A 122 2.49 8.20 -15.33
CA TYR A 122 2.03 8.98 -14.18
C TYR A 122 3.16 9.26 -13.19
N ASP A 123 3.05 10.40 -12.50
CA ASP A 123 3.96 10.86 -11.47
C ASP A 123 3.30 10.74 -10.09
N LEU A 124 3.77 9.80 -9.28
CA LEU A 124 3.28 9.54 -7.93
C LEU A 124 4.09 10.26 -6.86
N THR A 125 4.97 11.20 -7.23
CA THR A 125 5.85 11.88 -6.28
C THR A 125 5.06 12.59 -5.18
N SER A 126 3.98 13.29 -5.51
CA SER A 126 3.11 13.97 -4.52
C SER A 126 2.24 13.02 -3.70
N LYS A 127 2.26 11.72 -4.03
CA LYS A 127 1.48 10.68 -3.36
C LYS A 127 2.32 9.87 -2.38
N LEU A 128 3.61 10.17 -2.26
CA LEU A 128 4.49 9.51 -1.29
C LEU A 128 3.98 9.75 0.13
N VAL A 129 3.90 8.66 0.88
CA VAL A 129 3.59 8.73 2.31
C VAL A 129 4.88 9.10 3.04
N GLU A 130 4.91 10.25 3.69
CA GLU A 130 6.00 10.63 4.58
C GLU A 130 5.97 9.70 5.80
N THR A 131 7.08 8.99 6.04
CA THR A 131 7.29 8.33 7.33
C THR A 131 7.58 9.43 8.34
N VAL A 132 6.58 9.75 9.16
CA VAL A 132 6.83 10.46 10.42
C VAL A 132 7.51 9.44 11.34
N GLU A 133 8.80 9.61 11.60
CA GLU A 133 9.43 8.89 12.71
C GLU A 133 8.79 9.42 14.00
N PRO A 134 8.30 8.54 14.91
CA PRO A 134 7.83 9.02 16.19
C PRO A 134 8.98 9.77 16.87
N GLU A 135 8.73 11.00 17.30
CA GLU A 135 9.65 11.71 18.18
C GLU A 135 9.82 10.83 19.42
N ASP A 136 11.03 10.33 19.66
CA ASP A 136 11.36 9.61 20.89
C ASP A 136 11.11 10.56 22.06
N GLU A 137 9.95 10.42 22.72
CA GLU A 137 9.68 11.10 23.99
C GLU A 137 10.76 10.67 24.98
N SER A 138 11.69 11.59 25.24
CA SER A 138 12.86 11.44 26.11
C SER A 138 12.52 11.69 27.57
#